data_AF-A0A529XAK9-F1
#
_entry.id   AF-A0A529XAK9-F1
#
_cell.length_a   1.000
_cell.length_b   1.000
_cell.length_c   1.000
_cell.angle_alpha   90.00
_cell.angle_beta   90.00
_cell.angle_gamma   90.00
#
_symmetry.space_group_name_H-M   'P 1'
#
loop_
_entity.id
_entity.type
_entity.pdbx_description
1 polymer ?
#
loop_
_entity_poly.entity_id
_entity_poly.type
_entity_poly.pdbx_seq_one_letter_code
_entity_poly.pdbx_strand_id
1 'polypeptide(L)' 'MAKTMKAADARHRRTRRYFLKTAAGAALAAPAILKMTRAYADTPKLKVGHVSPRTGPLAGFAEADEHILAGVAKAFS' A
#
# COMPACT_ATOMS: atom_id res chain seq x y z
N MET A 1 25.73 0.71 -46.86
CA MET A 1 25.78 1.90 -45.98
C MET A 1 24.74 1.86 -44.84
N ALA A 2 23.53 1.30 -45.03
CA ALA A 2 22.51 1.23 -43.96
C ALA A 2 22.85 0.32 -42.74
N LYS A 3 23.64 -0.74 -42.93
CA LYS A 3 23.96 -1.72 -41.87
C LYS A 3 24.88 -1.15 -40.76
N THR A 4 25.71 -0.16 -41.08
CA THR A 4 26.62 0.48 -40.11
C THR A 4 25.89 1.47 -39.19
N MET A 5 24.77 2.05 -39.64
CA MET A 5 23.98 3.01 -38.85
C MET A 5 23.22 2.32 -37.71
N LYS A 6 22.65 1.13 -37.93
CA LYS A 6 21.93 0.35 -36.89
C LYS A 6 22.84 -0.06 -35.71
N ALA A 7 24.11 -0.36 -36.00
CA ALA A 7 25.09 -0.70 -34.97
C ALA A 7 25.51 0.52 -34.11
N ALA A 8 25.51 1.72 -34.69
CA ALA A 8 25.81 2.95 -33.96
C ALA A 8 24.66 3.36 -33.01
N ASP A 9 23.41 3.19 -33.43
CA ASP A 9 22.22 3.46 -32.61
C ASP A 9 22.13 2.53 -31.38
N ALA A 10 22.45 1.25 -31.57
CA ALA A 10 22.51 0.27 -30.47
C ALA A 10 23.57 0.59 -29.39
N ARG A 11 24.61 1.36 -29.74
CA ARG A 11 25.57 1.88 -28.75
C ARG A 11 25.01 3.09 -28.01
N HIS A 12 24.29 3.97 -28.70
CA HIS A 12 23.66 5.15 -28.10
C HIS A 12 22.65 4.76 -27.01
N ARG A 13 21.85 3.72 -27.27
CA ARG A 13 20.86 3.14 -26.33
C ARG A 13 21.46 2.62 -25.02
N ARG A 14 22.76 2.31 -24.98
CA ARG A 14 23.44 1.76 -23.79
C ARG A 14 24.27 2.80 -23.02
N THR A 15 24.15 4.08 -23.37
CA THR A 15 24.85 5.15 -22.64
C THR A 15 24.10 5.54 -21.37
N ARG A 16 24.84 5.89 -20.30
CA ARG A 16 24.27 6.39 -19.04
C ARG A 16 23.35 7.59 -19.27
N ARG A 17 23.71 8.49 -20.20
CA ARG A 17 22.92 9.68 -20.54
C ARG A 17 21.60 9.33 -21.21
N TYR A 18 21.57 8.32 -22.08
CA TYR A 18 20.33 7.82 -22.66
C TYR A 18 19.45 7.19 -21.59
N PHE A 19 20.02 6.36 -20.71
CA PHE A 19 19.30 5.75 -19.58
C PHE A 19 18.66 6.79 -18.65
N LEU A 20 19.39 7.85 -18.29
CA LEU A 20 18.84 8.93 -17.44
C LEU A 20 17.68 9.67 -18.11
N LYS A 21 17.76 9.93 -19.42
CA LYS A 21 16.67 10.56 -20.17
C LYS A 21 15.43 9.68 -20.23
N THR A 22 15.60 8.39 -20.46
CA THR A 22 14.48 7.44 -20.49
C THR A 22 13.90 7.18 -19.10
N ALA A 23 14.74 7.10 -18.06
CA ALA A 23 14.30 6.90 -16.69
C ALA A 23 13.53 8.12 -16.16
N ALA A 24 13.98 9.34 -16.50
CA ALA A 24 13.25 10.57 -16.16
C ALA A 24 11.86 10.61 -16.82
N GLY A 25 11.76 10.26 -18.11
CA GLY A 25 10.48 10.15 -18.79
C GLY A 25 9.58 9.05 -18.21
N ALA A 26 10.16 7.89 -17.87
CA ALA A 26 9.45 6.80 -17.22
C ALA A 26 8.96 7.18 -15.83
N ALA A 27 9.72 7.96 -15.05
CA ALA A 27 9.31 8.42 -13.72
C ALA A 27 8.13 9.42 -13.78
N LEU A 28 8.06 10.25 -14.82
CA LEU A 28 6.94 11.16 -15.05
C LEU A 28 5.68 10.42 -15.54
N ALA A 29 5.86 9.37 -16.35
CA ALA A 29 4.75 8.53 -16.83
C ALA A 29 4.36 7.40 -15.85
N ALA A 30 5.23 7.09 -14.87
CA ALA A 30 5.02 6.03 -13.89
C ALA A 30 3.69 6.16 -13.14
N PRO A 31 3.25 7.34 -12.66
CA PRO A 31 2.00 7.44 -11.90
C PRO A 31 0.75 7.10 -12.73
N ALA A 32 0.83 7.22 -14.06
CA ALA A 32 -0.30 6.95 -14.96
C ALA A 32 -0.49 5.45 -15.24
N ILE A 33 0.59 4.65 -15.17
CA ILE A 33 0.58 3.21 -15.50
C ILE A 33 0.76 2.37 -14.23
N LEU A 34 1.75 2.73 -13.42
CA LEU A 34 1.93 2.21 -12.07
C LEU A 34 0.99 3.02 -11.17
N LYS A 35 -0.28 2.61 -11.14
CA LYS A 35 -1.16 2.95 -10.01
C LYS A 35 -0.46 2.41 -8.77
N MET A 36 0.37 3.24 -8.14
CA MET A 36 0.92 2.99 -6.82
C MET A 36 -0.27 2.54 -5.99
N THR A 37 -0.32 1.26 -5.67
CA THR A 37 -1.24 0.74 -4.66
C THR A 37 -0.99 1.67 -3.49
N ARG A 38 -2.01 2.43 -3.05
CA ARG A 38 -1.90 3.38 -1.94
C ARG A 38 -0.95 2.77 -0.93
N ALA A 39 0.18 3.43 -0.68
CA ALA A 39 1.04 2.99 0.41
C ALA A 39 0.13 2.90 1.63
N TYR A 40 -0.06 1.68 2.15
CA TYR A 40 -0.86 1.36 3.32
C TYR A 40 -0.15 1.93 4.57
N ALA A 41 0.12 3.23 4.57
CA ALA A 41 0.74 3.94 5.68
C ALA A 41 -0.30 4.31 6.75
N ASP A 42 -1.59 4.21 6.41
CA ASP A 42 -2.71 4.32 7.35
C ASP A 42 -3.27 2.92 7.66
N THR A 43 -2.41 1.99 8.07
CA THR A 43 -2.87 0.76 8.70
C THR A 43 -3.47 1.12 10.06
N PRO A 44 -4.75 0.83 10.31
CA PRO A 44 -5.33 0.94 11.65
C PRO A 44 -4.47 0.11 12.61
N LYS A 45 -4.19 0.64 13.81
CA LYS A 45 -3.43 -0.10 14.83
C LYS A 45 -4.12 -1.45 15.08
N LEU A 46 -3.41 -2.55 14.83
CA LEU A 46 -3.87 -3.90 15.15
C LEU A 46 -3.90 -4.03 16.68
N LYS A 47 -5.11 -4.09 17.25
CA LYS A 47 -5.29 -4.32 18.68
C LYS A 47 -5.25 -5.82 18.94
N VAL A 48 -4.42 -6.26 19.89
CA VAL A 48 -4.30 -7.66 20.31
C VAL A 48 -4.96 -7.83 21.68
N GLY A 49 -5.87 -8.80 21.82
CA GLY A 49 -6.65 -9.06 23.04
C GLY A 49 -8.16 -8.87 22.84
N HIS A 50 -8.92 -8.81 23.94
CA HIS A 50 -10.34 -8.50 23.90
C HIS A 50 -10.54 -7.02 23.54
N VAL A 51 -11.27 -6.77 22.46
CA VAL A 51 -11.61 -5.43 22.00
C VAL A 51 -13.10 -5.31 21.85
N SER A 52 -13.68 -4.31 22.51
CA SER A 52 -15.07 -3.91 22.36
C SER A 52 -15.12 -2.56 21.61
N PRO A 53 -15.38 -2.54 20.29
CA PRO A 53 -15.43 -1.30 19.52
C PRO A 53 -16.63 -0.45 19.94
N ARG A 54 -16.40 0.74 20.50
CA ARG A 54 -17.49 1.67 20.88
C ARG A 54 -17.92 2.63 19.77
N THR A 55 -17.20 2.65 18.66
CA THR A 55 -17.41 3.60 17.55
C THR A 55 -17.12 2.94 16.20
N GLY A 56 -17.78 3.41 15.14
CA GLY A 56 -17.59 2.93 13.77
C GLY A 56 -18.58 1.84 13.35
N PRO A 57 -18.41 1.23 12.16
CA PRO A 57 -19.39 0.30 11.58
C PRO A 57 -19.57 -0.99 12.37
N LEU A 58 -18.59 -1.35 13.22
CA LEU A 58 -18.64 -2.54 14.07
C LEU A 58 -19.17 -2.25 15.48
N ALA A 59 -19.49 -0.99 15.80
CA ALA A 59 -19.91 -0.61 17.15
C ALA A 59 -21.23 -1.25 17.57
N GLY A 60 -22.18 -1.39 16.64
CA GLY A 60 -23.46 -2.03 16.92
C GLY A 60 -23.36 -3.49 17.36
N PHE A 61 -22.25 -4.18 17.03
CA PHE A 61 -22.02 -5.55 17.50
C PHE A 61 -21.44 -5.62 18.92
N ALA A 62 -20.89 -4.52 19.44
CA ALA A 62 -20.21 -4.46 20.72
C ALA A 62 -21.13 -3.98 21.87
N GLU A 63 -22.37 -3.58 21.58
CA GLU A 63 -23.31 -3.06 22.59
C GLU A 63 -23.64 -4.09 23.68
N ALA A 64 -23.65 -5.38 23.34
CA ALA A 64 -23.92 -6.45 24.29
C ALA A 64 -22.72 -6.82 25.18
N ASP A 65 -21.51 -6.35 24.85
CA ASP A 65 -20.29 -6.75 25.55
C ASP A 65 -20.36 -6.39 27.05
N GLU A 66 -20.89 -5.22 27.39
CA GLU A 66 -20.99 -4.75 28.78
C GLU A 66 -21.89 -5.66 29.63
N HIS A 67 -22.99 -6.16 29.05
CA HIS A 67 -23.88 -7.10 29.72
C HIS A 67 -23.18 -8.46 29.96
N ILE A 68 -22.43 -8.94 28.97
CA ILE A 68 -21.70 -10.22 29.06
C ILE A 68 -20.60 -10.12 30.12
N LEU A 69 -19.81 -9.03 30.12
CA LEU A 69 -18.75 -8.82 31.10
C LEU A 69 -19.31 -8.73 32.54
N ALA A 70 -20.45 -8.07 32.73
CA ALA A 70 -21.11 -8.02 34.03
C ALA A 70 -21.59 -9.39 34.52
N GLY A 71 -22.14 -10.22 33.62
CA GLY A 71 -22.54 -11.59 33.94
C GLY A 71 -21.35 -12.48 34.31
N VAL A 72 -20.25 -12.37 33.57
CA VAL A 72 -19.00 -13.08 33.86
C VAL A 72 -18.45 -12.65 35.21
N ALA A 73 -18.34 -11.34 35.49
CA ALA A 73 -17.84 -10.85 36.77
C ALA A 73 -18.66 -11.37 37.95
N LYS A 74 -19.98 -11.42 37.82
CA LYS A 74 -20.89 -11.95 38.86
C LYS A 74 -20.74 -13.46 39.09
N ALA A 75 -20.37 -14.22 38.07
CA ALA A 75 -20.19 -15.67 38.18
C ALA A 75 -18.87 -16.07 38.85
N PHE A 76 -17.87 -15.19 38.81
CA PHE A 76 -16.52 -15.45 39.32
C PHE A 76 -16.13 -14.58 40.54
N SER A 77 -17.04 -13.74 41.04
CA SER A 77 -16.94 -13.02 42.33
C SER A 77 -17.52 -13.85 43.46
#